data_AF-T0R8L6-F1
#
_entry.id   AF-T0R8L6-F1
#
_cell.length_a   1.000
_cell.length_b   1.000
_cell.length_c   1.000
_cell.angle_alpha   90.00
_cell.angle_beta   90.00
_cell.angle_gamma   90.00
#
_symmetry.space_group_name_H-M   'P 1'
#
loop_
_entity.id
_entity.type
_entity.pdbx_description
1 polymer ?
#
loop_
_entity_poly.entity_id
_entity_poly.type
_entity_poly.pdbx_seq_one_letter_code
_entity_poly.pdbx_strand_id
1 'polypeptide(L)' 'MTLIGAVFGAAMGLNTKLLSNALQKVPYMRHPWEHVAFIGIGAYVGHIVADNYETQVNDVAALRTMLGKPEERQ' A
#
# COMPACT_ATOMS: atom_id res chain seq x y z
N MET A 1 -4.73 7.74 7.26
CA MET A 1 -4.81 7.91 5.78
C MET A 1 -4.97 6.55 5.08
N THR A 2 -5.78 5.66 5.65
CA THR A 2 -5.99 4.29 5.16
C THR A 2 -6.77 4.21 3.85
N LEU A 3 -7.68 5.16 3.59
CA LEU A 3 -8.42 5.24 2.33
C LEU A 3 -7.50 5.58 1.14
N ILE A 4 -6.56 6.51 1.33
CA ILE A 4 -5.59 6.86 0.27
C ILE A 4 -4.69 5.66 -0.03
N GLY A 5 -4.23 4.95 1.01
CA GLY A 5 -3.47 3.70 0.85
C GLY A 5 -4.24 2.65 0.05
N ALA A 6 -5.52 2.45 0.35
CA ALA A 6 -6.36 1.50 -0.38
C ALA A 6 -6.60 1.92 -1.85
N VAL A 7 -6.88 3.20 -2.11
CA VAL A 7 -7.06 3.70 -3.50
C VAL A 7 -5.77 3.59 -4.30
N PHE A 8 -4.63 3.93 -3.70
CA PHE A 8 -3.33 3.78 -4.34
C PHE A 8 -3.01 2.31 -4.63
N GLY A 9 -3.26 1.43 -3.66
CA GLY A 9 -3.10 -0.01 -3.82
C GLY A 9 -4.00 -0.57 -4.93
N ALA A 10 -5.27 -0.16 -5.00
CA ALA A 10 -6.20 -0.52 -6.07
C ALA A 10 -5.68 -0.11 -7.45
N ALA A 11 -5.20 1.13 -7.58
CA ALA A 11 -4.63 1.64 -8.82
C ALA A 11 -3.38 0.86 -9.23
N MET A 12 -2.51 0.49 -8.28
CA MET A 12 -1.36 -0.36 -8.54
C MET A 12 -1.78 -1.75 -9.04
N GLY A 13 -2.73 -2.41 -8.37
CA GLY A 13 -3.26 -3.70 -8.80
C GLY A 13 -3.83 -3.68 -10.23
N LEU A 14 -4.64 -2.67 -10.55
CA LEU A 14 -5.16 -2.45 -11.90
C LEU A 14 -4.01 -2.29 -12.92
N ASN A 15 -3.02 -1.44 -12.62
CA ASN A 15 -1.89 -1.21 -13.51
C ASN A 15 -1.06 -2.48 -13.71
N THR A 16 -0.80 -3.27 -12.67
CA THR A 16 -0.08 -4.55 -12.79
C THR A 16 -0.76 -5.46 -13.80
N LYS A 17 -2.09 -5.56 -13.76
CA LYS A 17 -2.82 -6.43 -14.68
C LYS A 17 -2.92 -5.85 -16.10
N LEU A 18 -3.07 -4.53 -16.24
CA LEU A 18 -3.02 -3.86 -17.54
C LEU A 18 -1.64 -4.04 -18.21
N LEU A 19 -0.56 -3.87 -17.45
CA LEU A 19 0.81 -4.07 -17.93
C LEU A 19 1.07 -5.53 -18.30
N SER A 20 0.57 -6.49 -17.52
CA SER A 20 0.66 -7.91 -17.86
C SER A 20 0.04 -8.22 -19.23
N ASN A 21 -1.15 -7.68 -19.50
CA ASN A 21 -1.82 -7.84 -20.79
C ASN A 21 -1.10 -7.10 -21.92
N ALA A 22 -0.56 -5.90 -21.63
CA ALA A 22 0.23 -5.12 -22.59
C ALA A 22 1.49 -5.87 -23.04
N LEU A 23 2.22 -6.47 -22.08
CA LEU A 23 3.43 -7.25 -22.36
C LEU A 23 3.13 -8.50 -23.21
N GLN A 24 1.96 -9.11 -23.00
CA GLN A 24 1.50 -10.25 -23.80
C GLN A 24 0.94 -9.83 -25.18
N LYS A 25 0.86 -8.52 -25.47
CA LYS A 25 0.27 -7.96 -26.70
C LYS A 25 -1.18 -8.40 -26.92
N VAL A 26 -1.90 -8.66 -25.84
CA VAL A 26 -3.34 -8.99 -25.88
C VAL A 26 -4.17 -7.75 -25.52
N PRO A 27 -5.48 -7.72 -25.85
CA PRO A 27 -6.35 -6.62 -25.45
C PRO A 27 -6.27 -6.35 -23.95
N TYR A 28 -6.20 -5.08 -23.57
CA TYR A 28 -6.01 -4.65 -22.18
C TYR A 28 -7.03 -5.26 -21.20
N MET A 29 -8.28 -5.49 -21.64
CA MET A 29 -9.38 -6.01 -20.81
C MET A 29 -9.82 -7.41 -21.25
N ARG A 30 -8.89 -8.26 -21.72
CA ARG A 30 -9.22 -9.64 -22.15
C ARG A 30 -9.96 -10.46 -21.09
N HIS A 31 -9.59 -10.29 -19.81
CA HIS A 31 -10.22 -10.95 -18.66
C HIS A 31 -10.57 -9.91 -17.59
N PRO A 32 -11.75 -9.25 -17.66
CA PRO A 32 -12.08 -8.12 -16.81
C PRO A 32 -12.20 -8.48 -15.33
N TRP A 33 -12.59 -9.72 -15.01
CA TRP A 33 -12.67 -10.21 -13.63
C TRP A 33 -11.30 -10.31 -12.95
N GLU A 34 -10.24 -10.55 -13.71
CA GLU A 34 -8.89 -10.54 -13.17
C GLU A 34 -8.51 -9.13 -12.70
N HIS A 35 -8.92 -8.09 -13.42
CA HIS A 35 -8.67 -6.70 -13.01
C HIS A 35 -9.37 -6.39 -11.69
N VAL A 36 -10.61 -6.85 -11.50
CA VAL A 36 -11.34 -6.67 -10.24
C VAL A 36 -10.64 -7.40 -9.10
N ALA A 37 -10.16 -8.62 -9.33
CA ALA A 37 -9.39 -9.37 -8.33
C ALA A 37 -8.09 -8.63 -7.95
N PHE A 38 -7.32 -8.16 -8.93
CA PHE A 38 -6.09 -7.42 -8.70
C PHE A 38 -6.33 -6.06 -8.02
N ILE A 39 -7.42 -5.36 -8.36
CA ILE A 39 -7.85 -4.15 -7.65
C ILE A 39 -8.13 -4.46 -6.19
N GLY A 40 -8.89 -5.53 -5.90
CA GLY A 40 -9.22 -5.92 -4.53
C GLY A 40 -7.99 -6.30 -3.71
N ILE A 41 -7.10 -7.12 -4.27
CA ILE A 41 -5.82 -7.50 -3.65
C ILE A 41 -4.96 -6.26 -3.42
N GLY A 42 -4.81 -5.41 -4.44
CA GLY A 42 -4.03 -4.18 -4.34
C GLY A 42 -4.56 -3.25 -3.26
N ALA A 43 -5.89 -3.05 -3.21
CA ALA A 43 -6.52 -2.20 -2.19
C ALA A 43 -6.29 -2.72 -0.77
N TYR A 44 -6.42 -4.03 -0.58
CA TYR A 44 -6.18 -4.66 0.72
C TYR A 44 -4.73 -4.52 1.18
N VAL A 45 -3.77 -4.77 0.29
CA VAL A 45 -2.34 -4.58 0.59
C VAL A 45 -2.04 -3.11 0.88
N GLY A 46 -2.55 -2.18 0.07
CA GLY A 46 -2.37 -0.74 0.27
C GLY A 46 -2.96 -0.25 1.60
N HIS A 47 -4.08 -0.83 2.03
CA HIS A 47 -4.69 -0.56 3.33
C HIS A 47 -3.77 -1.01 4.49
N ILE A 48 -3.30 -2.26 4.48
CA ILE A 48 -2.42 -2.81 5.53
C ILE A 48 -1.12 -2.01 5.64
N VAL A 49 -0.50 -1.68 4.50
CA VAL A 49 0.77 -0.94 4.51
C VAL A 49 0.59 0.46 5.11
N ALA A 50 -0.49 1.15 4.76
CA ALA A 50 -0.78 2.47 5.32
C ALA A 50 -1.06 2.41 6.83
N ASP A 51 -1.81 1.40 7.29
CA ASP A 51 -2.15 1.21 8.71
C ASP A 51 -0.93 0.88 9.57
N ASN A 52 -0.07 -0.02 9.06
CA ASN A 52 1.20 -0.37 9.71
C ASN A 52 2.16 0.82 9.78
N TYR A 53 2.16 1.70 8.76
CA TYR A 53 2.99 2.90 8.78
C TYR A 53 2.56 3.86 9.89
N GLU A 54 1.25 4.07 10.06
CA GLU A 54 0.73 4.94 11.14
C GLU A 54 1.05 4.39 12.52
N THR A 55 0.90 3.08 12.70
CA THR A 55 1.25 2.40 13.95
C THR A 55 2.73 2.59 14.28
N GLN A 56 3.62 2.35 13.33
CA GLN A 56 5.06 2.52 13.53
C GLN A 56 5.45 3.98 13.85
N VAL A 57 4.83 4.96 13.20
CA VAL A 57 5.08 6.38 13.50
C VAL A 57 4.66 6.71 14.94
N ASN A 58 3.52 6.19 15.39
CA ASN A 58 3.03 6.38 16.75
C ASN A 58 3.92 5.69 17.80
N ASP A 59 4.36 4.46 17.53
CA ASP A 59 5.26 3.71 18.40
C ASP A 59 6.60 4.43 18.57
N VAL A 60 7.18 4.93 17.46
CA VAL A 60 8.42 5.71 17.49
C VAL A 60 8.23 7.03 18.25
N ALA A 61 7.09 7.69 18.08
CA ALA A 61 6.76 8.91 18.84
C ALA A 61 6.65 8.61 20.34
N ALA A 62 5.98 7.53 20.73
CA ALA A 62 5.86 7.10 22.12
C ALA A 62 7.24 6.78 22.74
N LEU A 63 8.08 6.01 22.03
CA LEU A 63 9.44 5.71 22.47
C LEU A 63 10.27 6.98 22.67
N ARG A 64 10.14 7.96 21.78
CA ARG A 64 10.84 9.24 21.90
C ARG A 64 10.43 10.02 23.14
N THR A 65 9.16 9.93 23.55
CA THR A 65 8.69 10.54 24.81
C THR A 65 9.20 9.80 26.05
N MET A 66 9.32 8.47 26.00
CA MET A 66 9.76 7.66 27.14
C MET A 66 11.28 7.73 27.37
N LEU A 67 12.08 7.70 26.29
CA LEU A 67 13.54 7.65 26.38
C LEU A 67 14.23 9.01 26.52
N GLY A 68 13.48 10.11 26.50
CA GLY A 68 14.05 11.46 26.52
C GLY A 68 14.93 11.77 25.30
N LYS A 69 15.36 13.03 25.19
CA LYS A 69 16.19 13.48 24.06
C LYS A 69 17.50 12.66 24.04
N PRO A 70 17.94 12.20 22.86
CA PRO A 70 19.17 11.40 22.73
C PRO A 70 20.45 12.17 23.14
N GLU A 71 20.35 13.49 23.34
CA GLU A 71 21.42 14.38 23.75
C GLU A 71 21.88 14.16 25.20
N GLU A 72 21.05 13.53 26.05
CA GLU A 72 21.34 13.28 27.47
C GLU A 72 21.86 11.85 27.74
N ARG A 73 22.02 11.03 26.68
CA ARG A 73 22.44 9.61 26.77
C ARG A 73 23.91 9.39 26.39
N GLN A 74 24.78 10.38 26.66
CA GLN A 74 26.23 10.29 26.50
C GLN A 74 26.93 10.32 27.85
#